data_AF-A0A966UPX4-F1
#
_entry.id   AF-A0A966UPX4-F1
#
_cell.length_a   1.000
_cell.length_b   1.000
_cell.length_c   1.000
_cell.angle_alpha   90.00
_cell.angle_beta   90.00
_cell.angle_gamma   90.00
#
_symmetry.space_group_name_H-M   'P 1'
#
loop_
_entity.id
_entity.type
_entity.pdbx_description
1 polymer ?
#
loop_
_entity_poly.entity_id
_entity_poly.type
_entity_poly.pdbx_seq_one_letter_code
_entity_poly.pdbx_strand_id
1 'polypeptide(L)'
;MIIENTVISVQNTTLDKSKADIFFATFPKDKVVSYKEYWESVRPQNVEDIFRRYLFAYCSVHTTWKGNCAGYNAIKNFNEWVDDENILREKLHKSGVGLHNNRTKYIWDFATKFWANPKDFYFTTKKGHVKKRDSILGKISGIGLAKISFALEMIHPNEARVLCGDVHQLRLYDMEHLKYNKSKTGTDTYKKMERHWMVNCGKHKIPSYIARSIYWDDLQKKEDSRYWSFVLED
;
A
#
# COMPACT_ATOMS: atom_id res chain seq x y z
N MET A 1 -20.84 42.16 -10.29
CA MET A 1 -19.74 41.26 -10.68
C MET A 1 -20.25 39.84 -10.52
N ILE A 2 -20.60 39.18 -11.63
CA ILE A 2 -21.14 37.82 -11.62
C ILE A 2 -19.96 36.88 -11.37
N ILE A 3 -20.00 36.11 -10.30
CA ILE A 3 -19.03 35.05 -10.04
C ILE A 3 -19.35 33.93 -11.03
N GLU A 4 -18.54 33.79 -12.07
CA GLU A 4 -18.63 32.67 -12.99
C GLU A 4 -18.45 31.36 -12.21
N ASN A 5 -19.47 30.50 -12.24
CA ASN A 5 -19.40 29.15 -11.74
C ASN A 5 -18.27 28.42 -12.47
N THR A 6 -17.14 28.18 -11.79
CA THR A 6 -16.05 27.37 -12.33
C THR A 6 -16.58 25.96 -12.60
N VAL A 7 -16.86 25.66 -13.87
CA VAL A 7 -17.19 24.31 -14.31
C VAL A 7 -15.91 23.49 -14.19
N ILE A 8 -15.77 22.74 -13.09
CA ILE A 8 -14.71 21.75 -12.95
C ILE A 8 -15.01 20.65 -13.97
N SER A 9 -14.22 20.60 -15.05
CA SER A 9 -14.37 19.56 -16.06
C SER A 9 -14.22 18.19 -15.40
N VAL A 10 -15.18 17.30 -15.66
CA VAL A 10 -15.05 15.90 -15.27
C VAL A 10 -13.96 15.31 -16.15
N GLN A 11 -12.73 15.22 -15.64
CA GLN A 11 -11.67 14.47 -16.31
C GLN A 11 -12.05 12.99 -16.32
N ASN A 12 -12.60 12.54 -17.43
CA ASN A 12 -12.84 11.12 -17.67
C ASN A 12 -11.48 10.41 -17.70
N THR A 13 -11.23 9.60 -16.68
CA THR A 13 -10.00 8.81 -16.58
C THR A 13 -10.15 7.54 -17.43
N THR A 14 -9.35 7.44 -18.49
CA THR A 14 -9.28 6.25 -19.36
C THR A 14 -8.10 5.38 -18.96
N LEU A 15 -8.30 4.07 -18.88
CA LEU A 15 -7.24 3.10 -18.60
C LEU A 15 -6.36 2.93 -19.86
N ASP A 16 -5.13 3.43 -19.83
CA ASP A 16 -4.10 3.11 -20.82
C ASP A 16 -3.15 2.06 -20.24
N LYS A 17 -2.77 1.06 -21.02
CA LYS A 17 -1.90 -0.05 -20.60
C LYS A 17 -0.50 0.06 -21.16
N SER A 18 -0.27 0.96 -22.12
CA SER A 18 0.91 0.99 -22.98
C SER A 18 2.21 1.07 -22.19
N LYS A 19 2.30 1.96 -21.20
CA LYS A 19 3.51 2.10 -20.36
C LYS A 19 3.74 0.88 -19.47
N ALA A 20 2.67 0.29 -18.92
CA ALA A 20 2.78 -0.96 -18.15
C ALA A 20 3.23 -2.13 -19.05
N ASP A 21 2.72 -2.22 -20.27
CA ASP A 21 3.13 -3.25 -21.25
C ASP A 21 4.60 -3.10 -21.64
N ILE A 22 5.06 -1.86 -21.87
CA ILE A 22 6.48 -1.56 -22.09
C ILE A 22 7.32 -2.00 -20.88
N PHE A 23 6.91 -1.63 -19.66
CA PHE A 23 7.60 -2.02 -18.43
C PHE A 23 7.77 -3.55 -18.31
N PHE A 24 6.72 -4.32 -18.61
CA PHE A 24 6.83 -5.79 -18.59
C PHE A 24 7.67 -6.34 -19.74
N ALA A 25 7.64 -5.72 -20.92
CA ALA A 25 8.47 -6.11 -22.06
C ALA A 25 9.97 -5.91 -21.78
N THR A 26 10.34 -4.86 -21.05
CA THR A 26 11.73 -4.52 -20.70
C THR A 26 12.10 -4.87 -19.25
N PHE A 27 11.30 -5.73 -18.60
CA PHE A 27 11.45 -6.03 -17.18
C PHE A 27 12.83 -6.61 -16.82
N PRO A 28 13.55 -6.07 -15.81
CA PRO A 28 14.87 -6.55 -15.40
C PRO A 28 14.77 -7.87 -14.61
N LYS A 29 14.71 -8.99 -15.34
CA LYS A 29 14.50 -10.33 -14.76
C LYS A 29 15.63 -10.78 -13.82
N ASP A 30 16.84 -10.28 -14.03
CA ASP A 30 18.03 -10.53 -13.22
C ASP A 30 17.85 -10.05 -11.77
N LYS A 31 17.05 -8.99 -11.53
CA LYS A 31 16.76 -8.48 -10.19
C LYS A 31 15.74 -9.31 -9.41
N VAL A 32 14.99 -10.22 -10.06
CA VAL A 32 13.85 -10.89 -9.42
C VAL A 32 14.26 -11.73 -8.22
N VAL A 33 15.36 -12.50 -8.35
CA VAL A 33 15.78 -13.43 -7.31
C VAL A 33 16.17 -12.68 -6.04
N SER A 34 17.04 -11.67 -6.15
CA SER A 34 17.50 -10.89 -5.00
C SER A 34 16.36 -10.14 -4.31
N TYR A 35 15.41 -9.59 -5.07
CA TYR A 35 14.23 -8.95 -4.49
C TYR A 35 13.32 -9.95 -3.76
N LYS A 36 13.10 -11.14 -4.32
CA LYS A 36 12.30 -12.18 -3.66
C LYS A 36 12.93 -12.61 -2.34
N GLU A 37 14.24 -12.83 -2.34
CA GLU A 37 15.01 -13.22 -1.16
C GLU A 37 14.98 -12.12 -0.10
N TYR A 38 15.22 -10.86 -0.49
CA TYR A 38 15.15 -9.74 0.43
C TYR A 38 13.77 -9.60 1.06
N TRP A 39 12.72 -9.54 0.25
CA TRP A 39 11.37 -9.36 0.79
C TRP A 39 10.90 -10.57 1.60
N GLU A 40 11.36 -11.79 1.30
CA GLU A 40 11.13 -12.95 2.17
C GLU A 40 11.89 -12.83 3.50
N SER A 41 13.12 -12.31 3.49
CA SER A 41 13.93 -12.14 4.71
C SER A 41 13.31 -11.14 5.70
N VAL A 42 12.56 -10.15 5.20
CA VAL A 42 11.82 -9.18 6.02
C VAL A 42 10.33 -9.50 6.11
N ARG A 43 9.92 -10.74 5.78
CA ARG A 43 8.51 -11.14 5.90
C ARG A 43 8.10 -11.22 7.39
N PRO A 44 6.90 -10.76 7.76
CA PRO A 44 6.36 -10.96 9.10
C PRO A 44 6.41 -12.43 9.57
N GLN A 45 6.95 -12.65 10.77
CA GLN A 45 7.06 -14.00 11.36
C GLN A 45 5.92 -14.28 12.34
N ASN A 46 5.34 -13.24 12.92
CA ASN A 46 4.26 -13.35 13.90
C ASN A 46 3.16 -12.30 13.67
N VAL A 47 2.11 -12.37 14.51
CA VAL A 47 0.94 -11.47 14.43
C VAL A 47 1.31 -10.01 14.71
N GLU A 48 2.28 -9.76 15.59
CA GLU A 48 2.74 -8.39 15.87
C GLU A 48 3.44 -7.78 14.65
N ASP A 49 4.24 -8.57 13.92
CA ASP A 49 4.89 -8.10 12.69
C ASP A 49 3.87 -7.76 11.62
N ILE A 50 2.81 -8.57 11.51
CA ILE A 50 1.66 -8.28 10.63
C ILE A 50 1.03 -6.94 11.01
N PHE A 51 0.81 -6.70 12.30
CA PHE A 51 0.31 -5.41 12.78
C PHE A 51 1.23 -4.26 12.38
N ARG A 52 2.56 -4.43 12.53
CA ARG A 52 3.57 -3.44 12.12
C ARG A 52 3.51 -3.13 10.62
N ARG A 53 3.21 -4.10 9.74
CA ARG A 53 3.02 -3.83 8.30
C ARG A 53 1.82 -2.94 8.02
N TYR A 54 0.77 -3.04 8.81
CA TYR A 54 -0.35 -2.10 8.75
C TYR A 54 0.01 -0.72 9.29
N LEU A 55 0.74 -0.61 10.39
CA LEU A 55 1.23 0.68 10.89
C LEU A 55 2.04 1.42 9.81
N PHE A 56 2.93 0.70 9.12
CA PHE A 56 3.68 1.24 7.99
C PHE A 56 2.75 1.71 6.85
N ALA A 57 1.73 0.92 6.49
CA ALA A 57 0.76 1.30 5.47
C ALA A 57 -0.05 2.55 5.86
N TYR A 58 -0.48 2.66 7.13
CA TYR A 58 -1.16 3.84 7.66
C TYR A 58 -0.29 5.08 7.58
N CYS A 59 1.00 4.99 7.93
CA CYS A 59 1.94 6.10 7.84
C CYS A 59 2.24 6.52 6.39
N SER A 60 2.01 5.65 5.39
CA SER A 60 2.30 5.91 3.98
C SER A 60 1.29 6.78 3.21
N VAL A 61 0.19 7.20 3.86
CA VAL A 61 -0.84 8.06 3.25
C VAL A 61 -0.40 9.53 3.21
N HIS A 62 -0.49 10.14 2.01
CA HIS A 62 -0.17 11.55 1.74
C HIS A 62 1.19 12.01 2.32
N THR A 63 2.23 11.21 2.07
CA THR A 63 3.58 11.47 2.60
C THR A 63 4.65 11.02 1.62
N THR A 64 5.89 11.44 1.85
CA THR A 64 7.08 10.90 1.18
C THR A 64 7.49 9.58 1.85
N TRP A 65 8.35 8.79 1.19
CA TRP A 65 8.89 7.57 1.82
C TRP A 65 9.67 7.90 3.12
N LYS A 66 10.35 9.05 3.19
CA LYS A 66 11.04 9.54 4.40
C LYS A 66 10.06 9.84 5.53
N GLY A 67 9.00 10.59 5.23
CA GLY A 67 7.96 10.91 6.21
C GLY A 67 7.21 9.65 6.69
N ASN A 68 7.02 8.68 5.79
CA ASN A 68 6.49 7.37 6.17
C ASN A 68 7.40 6.65 7.18
N CYS A 69 8.70 6.56 6.89
CA CYS A 69 9.68 5.95 7.80
C CYS A 69 9.72 6.65 9.16
N ALA A 70 9.69 7.99 9.18
CA ALA A 70 9.66 8.76 10.43
C ALA A 70 8.40 8.46 11.26
N GLY A 71 7.21 8.49 10.64
CA GLY A 71 5.96 8.16 11.30
C GLY A 71 5.92 6.73 11.83
N TYR A 72 6.34 5.77 11.00
CA TYR A 72 6.39 4.36 11.39
C TYR A 72 7.36 4.13 12.55
N ASN A 73 8.59 4.64 12.48
CA ASN A 73 9.57 4.50 13.56
C ASN A 73 9.08 5.09 14.88
N ALA A 74 8.28 6.16 14.84
CA ALA A 74 7.70 6.74 16.05
C ALA A 74 6.68 5.82 16.75
N ILE A 75 6.04 4.89 16.02
CA ILE A 75 4.92 4.09 16.52
C ILE A 75 5.11 2.56 16.42
N LYS A 76 6.18 2.07 15.79
CA LYS A 76 6.38 0.63 15.53
C LYS A 76 6.49 -0.21 16.81
N ASN A 77 6.95 0.40 17.89
CA ASN A 77 6.95 -0.16 19.24
C ASN A 77 5.57 0.07 19.88
N PHE A 78 4.57 -0.67 19.41
CA PHE A 78 3.18 -0.40 19.79
C PHE A 78 2.85 -0.67 21.26
N ASN A 79 3.63 -1.51 21.94
CA ASN A 79 3.49 -1.73 23.40
C ASN A 79 3.65 -0.44 24.21
N GLU A 80 4.27 0.60 23.65
CA GLU A 80 4.43 1.89 24.34
C GLU A 80 3.16 2.75 24.30
N TRP A 81 2.18 2.45 23.43
CA TRP A 81 1.00 3.28 23.24
C TRP A 81 -0.31 2.52 23.08
N VAL A 82 -0.31 1.19 22.94
CA VAL A 82 -1.52 0.38 22.66
C VAL A 82 -2.63 0.56 23.71
N ASP A 83 -2.26 0.95 24.93
CA ASP A 83 -3.19 1.21 26.04
C ASP A 83 -3.49 2.70 26.27
N ASP A 84 -2.84 3.62 25.54
CA ASP A 84 -3.03 5.07 25.67
C ASP A 84 -2.99 5.80 24.31
N GLU A 85 -4.16 6.18 23.82
CA GLU A 85 -4.33 6.91 22.56
C GLU A 85 -3.59 8.27 22.56
N ASN A 86 -3.41 8.91 23.72
CA ASN A 86 -2.67 10.17 23.80
C ASN A 86 -1.17 9.96 23.53
N ILE A 87 -0.58 8.85 23.97
CA ILE A 87 0.81 8.54 23.66
C ILE A 87 0.97 8.31 22.15
N LEU A 88 0.04 7.59 21.51
CA LEU A 88 0.02 7.44 20.06
C LEU A 88 -0.05 8.79 19.35
N ARG A 89 -0.95 9.68 19.79
CA ARG A 89 -1.12 11.03 19.24
C ARG A 89 0.14 11.86 19.33
N GLU A 90 0.77 11.88 20.51
CA GLU A 90 2.00 12.63 20.77
C GLU A 90 3.17 12.11 19.92
N LYS A 91 3.33 10.78 19.81
CA LYS A 91 4.34 10.15 18.96
C LYS A 91 4.17 10.55 17.49
N LEU A 92 2.94 10.47 16.97
CA LEU A 92 2.62 10.87 15.60
C LEU A 92 2.86 12.36 15.39
N HIS A 93 2.46 13.22 16.32
CA HIS A 93 2.69 14.66 16.24
C HIS A 93 4.20 14.99 16.16
N LYS A 94 4.99 14.43 17.09
CA LYS A 94 6.44 14.65 17.17
C LYS A 94 7.21 14.10 15.98
N SER A 95 6.69 13.07 15.32
CA SER A 95 7.31 12.52 14.10
C SER A 95 7.22 13.45 12.88
N GLY A 96 6.38 14.50 12.94
CA GLY A 96 6.16 15.43 11.84
C GLY A 96 5.25 14.90 10.73
N VAL A 97 4.59 13.76 10.91
CA VAL A 97 3.64 13.27 9.91
C VAL A 97 2.38 14.12 9.84
N GLY A 98 1.96 14.45 8.62
CA GLY A 98 0.72 15.19 8.38
C GLY A 98 -0.52 14.43 8.85
N LEU A 99 -1.59 15.17 9.14
CA LEU A 99 -2.89 14.64 9.56
C LEU A 99 -2.83 13.76 10.82
N HIS A 100 -1.91 14.03 11.75
CA HIS A 100 -1.66 13.21 12.94
C HIS A 100 -2.94 12.92 13.76
N ASN A 101 -3.86 13.88 13.92
CA ASN A 101 -5.13 13.65 14.63
C ASN A 101 -6.00 12.57 13.96
N ASN A 102 -6.22 12.68 12.65
CA ASN A 102 -6.98 11.67 11.88
C ASN A 102 -6.25 10.33 11.90
N ARG A 103 -4.92 10.34 11.73
CA ARG A 103 -4.10 9.15 11.71
C ARG A 103 -4.13 8.40 13.05
N THR A 104 -4.09 9.14 14.17
CA THR A 104 -4.28 8.61 15.53
C THR A 104 -5.60 7.86 15.61
N LYS A 105 -6.72 8.53 15.31
CA LYS A 105 -8.06 7.93 15.34
C LYS A 105 -8.16 6.65 14.52
N TYR A 106 -7.60 6.65 13.31
CA TYR A 106 -7.68 5.49 12.41
C TYR A 106 -6.79 4.33 12.85
N ILE A 107 -5.57 4.62 13.34
CA ILE A 107 -4.65 3.59 13.85
C ILE A 107 -5.21 3.00 15.14
N TRP A 108 -5.78 3.82 16.03
CA TRP A 108 -6.40 3.36 17.26
C TRP A 108 -7.59 2.44 17.01
N ASP A 109 -8.53 2.85 16.14
CA ASP A 109 -9.65 2.01 15.70
C ASP A 109 -9.18 0.69 15.08
N PHE A 110 -8.13 0.74 14.25
CA PHE A 110 -7.54 -0.45 13.67
C PHE A 110 -6.89 -1.36 14.70
N ALA A 111 -6.15 -0.82 15.68
CA ALA A 111 -5.51 -1.60 16.74
C ALA A 111 -6.54 -2.43 17.51
N THR A 112 -7.62 -1.79 17.96
CA THR A 112 -8.74 -2.46 18.66
C THR A 112 -9.32 -3.61 17.83
N LYS A 113 -9.58 -3.38 16.54
CA LYS A 113 -10.15 -4.40 15.64
C LYS A 113 -9.17 -5.52 15.30
N PHE A 114 -7.91 -5.18 15.10
CA PHE A 114 -6.86 -6.14 14.77
C PHE A 114 -6.66 -7.12 15.92
N TRP A 115 -6.52 -6.62 17.15
CA TRP A 115 -6.30 -7.45 18.32
C TRP A 115 -7.54 -8.27 18.73
N ALA A 116 -8.74 -7.83 18.35
CA ALA A 116 -9.95 -8.64 18.52
C ALA A 116 -9.96 -9.91 17.63
N ASN A 117 -9.46 -9.82 16.39
CA ASN A 117 -9.36 -10.99 15.51
C ASN A 117 -8.32 -10.78 14.38
N PRO A 118 -7.02 -11.09 14.61
CA PRO A 118 -5.96 -10.81 13.64
C PRO A 118 -6.15 -11.47 12.27
N LYS A 119 -6.74 -12.68 12.24
CA LYS A 119 -7.01 -13.45 11.01
C LYS A 119 -7.92 -12.72 10.03
N ASP A 120 -8.62 -11.68 10.49
CA ASP A 120 -9.42 -10.83 9.62
C ASP A 120 -8.58 -9.97 8.66
N PHE A 121 -7.31 -9.75 8.94
CA PHE A 121 -6.49 -8.71 8.31
C PHE A 121 -5.33 -9.24 7.45
N TYR A 122 -5.25 -10.53 7.14
CA TYR A 122 -4.23 -11.06 6.23
C TYR A 122 -4.73 -12.28 5.45
N PHE A 123 -3.95 -12.76 4.47
CA PHE A 123 -4.34 -13.93 3.69
C PHE A 123 -4.13 -15.22 4.50
N THR A 124 -5.21 -15.97 4.69
CA THR A 124 -5.18 -17.29 5.33
C THR A 124 -5.29 -18.44 4.33
N THR A 125 -5.45 -18.13 3.04
CA THR A 125 -5.58 -19.13 1.96
C THR A 125 -4.84 -18.65 0.71
N LYS A 126 -4.45 -19.56 -0.18
CA LYS A 126 -3.72 -19.28 -1.43
C LYS A 126 -4.56 -18.57 -2.52
N LYS A 127 -5.87 -18.43 -2.33
CA LYS A 127 -6.82 -17.91 -3.33
C LYS A 127 -7.71 -16.83 -2.70
N GLY A 128 -8.42 -16.07 -3.53
CA GLY A 128 -9.39 -15.08 -3.04
C GLY A 128 -8.77 -13.84 -2.39
N HIS A 129 -7.50 -13.53 -2.68
CA HIS A 129 -6.78 -12.39 -2.10
C HIS A 129 -7.52 -11.04 -2.31
N VAL A 130 -8.03 -10.79 -3.53
CA VAL A 130 -8.87 -9.62 -3.84
C VAL A 130 -10.11 -9.57 -2.95
N LYS A 131 -10.85 -10.69 -2.81
CA LYS A 131 -12.05 -10.76 -1.96
C LYS A 131 -11.69 -10.49 -0.49
N LYS A 132 -10.57 -11.04 -0.01
CA LYS A 132 -10.08 -10.81 1.36
C LYS A 132 -9.72 -9.35 1.60
N ARG A 133 -8.96 -8.70 0.71
CA ARG A 133 -8.66 -7.26 0.78
C ARG A 133 -9.94 -6.43 0.79
N ASP A 134 -10.87 -6.71 -0.10
CA ASP A 134 -12.12 -5.95 -0.20
C ASP A 134 -12.97 -6.12 1.08
N SER A 135 -12.92 -7.28 1.75
CA SER A 135 -13.55 -7.47 3.05
C SER A 135 -12.89 -6.66 4.18
N ILE A 136 -11.57 -6.44 4.11
CA ILE A 136 -10.83 -5.62 5.08
C ILE A 136 -11.22 -4.14 4.92
N LEU A 137 -11.42 -3.67 3.68
CA LEU A 137 -11.87 -2.30 3.40
C LEU A 137 -13.18 -1.95 4.14
N GLY A 138 -14.10 -2.91 4.28
CA GLY A 138 -15.35 -2.72 5.01
C GLY A 138 -15.21 -2.71 6.54
N LYS A 139 -14.03 -3.05 7.09
CA LYS A 139 -13.80 -3.19 8.53
C LYS A 139 -13.03 -2.02 9.13
N ILE A 140 -12.21 -1.33 8.34
CA ILE A 140 -11.24 -0.34 8.83
C ILE A 140 -11.42 1.02 8.18
N SER A 141 -10.98 2.06 8.87
CA SER A 141 -10.98 3.44 8.37
C SER A 141 -9.55 3.93 8.09
N GLY A 142 -9.42 5.02 7.35
CA GLY A 142 -8.15 5.73 7.14
C GLY A 142 -7.28 5.25 5.98
N ILE A 143 -7.42 4.00 5.54
CA ILE A 143 -6.74 3.46 4.37
C ILE A 143 -7.72 2.79 3.40
N GLY A 144 -7.50 2.99 2.10
CA GLY A 144 -8.30 2.40 1.02
C GLY A 144 -7.62 1.20 0.36
N LEU A 145 -8.21 0.73 -0.76
CA LEU A 145 -7.74 -0.44 -1.53
C LEU A 145 -6.21 -0.46 -1.71
N ALA A 146 -5.61 0.64 -2.17
CA ALA A 146 -4.18 0.69 -2.43
C ALA A 146 -3.34 0.40 -1.19
N LYS A 147 -3.66 1.01 -0.04
CA LYS A 147 -2.83 0.87 1.17
C LYS A 147 -3.12 -0.41 1.95
N ILE A 148 -4.34 -0.95 1.84
CA ILE A 148 -4.62 -2.32 2.30
C ILE A 148 -3.84 -3.32 1.46
N SER A 149 -3.84 -3.19 0.13
CA SER A 149 -2.98 -4.01 -0.73
C SER A 149 -1.51 -3.86 -0.35
N PHE A 150 -1.04 -2.65 -0.03
CA PHE A 150 0.35 -2.43 0.35
C PHE A 150 0.73 -3.22 1.60
N ALA A 151 -0.10 -3.19 2.65
CA ALA A 151 0.11 -4.00 3.85
C ALA A 151 0.16 -5.49 3.49
N LEU A 152 -0.83 -5.97 2.72
CA LEU A 152 -0.93 -7.38 2.33
C LEU A 152 0.21 -7.87 1.45
N GLU A 153 0.72 -7.00 0.57
CA GLU A 153 1.92 -7.24 -0.24
C GLU A 153 3.16 -7.39 0.67
N MET A 154 3.36 -6.52 1.66
CA MET A 154 4.47 -6.67 2.61
C MET A 154 4.32 -7.88 3.54
N ILE A 155 3.10 -8.32 3.85
CA ILE A 155 2.84 -9.52 4.66
C ILE A 155 3.09 -10.81 3.87
N HIS A 156 2.77 -10.81 2.58
CA HIS A 156 2.88 -11.97 1.69
C HIS A 156 3.62 -11.62 0.39
N PRO A 157 4.92 -11.28 0.48
CA PRO A 157 5.63 -10.63 -0.63
C PRO A 157 5.73 -11.47 -1.89
N ASN A 158 5.85 -12.78 -1.73
CA ASN A 158 6.00 -13.72 -2.84
C ASN A 158 4.67 -14.32 -3.32
N GLU A 159 3.58 -14.12 -2.58
CA GLU A 159 2.29 -14.78 -2.80
C GLU A 159 1.11 -13.84 -3.02
N ALA A 160 1.21 -12.57 -2.60
CA ALA A 160 0.13 -11.60 -2.72
C ALA A 160 -0.36 -11.47 -4.17
N ARG A 161 -1.70 -11.48 -4.33
CA ARG A 161 -2.39 -11.36 -5.62
C ARG A 161 -3.37 -10.19 -5.59
N VAL A 162 -2.84 -9.08 -5.09
CA VAL A 162 -3.45 -7.76 -5.00
C VAL A 162 -2.37 -6.76 -5.37
N LEU A 163 -2.77 -5.58 -5.85
CA LEU A 163 -1.86 -4.52 -6.23
C LEU A 163 -2.11 -3.29 -5.35
N CYS A 164 -1.04 -2.72 -4.80
CA CYS A 164 -1.05 -1.33 -4.32
C CYS A 164 -1.05 -0.38 -5.51
N GLY A 165 -2.24 0.00 -5.98
CA GLY A 165 -2.48 0.98 -7.03
C GLY A 165 -2.41 2.40 -6.48
N ASP A 166 -1.27 2.80 -5.93
CA ASP A 166 -1.04 4.18 -5.51
C ASP A 166 -0.91 5.13 -6.72
N VAL A 167 -0.61 6.41 -6.47
CA VAL A 167 -0.52 7.41 -7.54
C VAL A 167 0.55 7.06 -8.59
N HIS A 168 1.63 6.38 -8.22
CA HIS A 168 2.71 6.04 -9.15
C HIS A 168 2.32 4.87 -10.06
N GLN A 169 1.59 3.90 -9.50
CA GLN A 169 0.95 2.85 -10.29
C GLN A 169 -0.16 3.42 -11.17
N LEU A 170 -1.00 4.32 -10.66
CA LEU A 170 -2.03 4.97 -11.48
C LEU A 170 -1.43 5.78 -12.63
N ARG A 171 -0.31 6.49 -12.42
CA ARG A 171 0.44 7.18 -13.50
C ARG A 171 0.99 6.24 -14.55
N LEU A 172 1.40 5.03 -14.16
CA LEU A 172 1.84 4.00 -15.12
C LEU A 172 0.71 3.60 -16.08
N TYR A 173 -0.54 3.86 -15.70
CA TYR A 173 -1.72 3.55 -16.51
C TYR A 173 -2.46 4.80 -17.02
N ASP A 174 -1.85 5.99 -16.89
CA ASP A 174 -2.45 7.29 -17.23
C ASP A 174 -3.78 7.59 -16.51
N MET A 175 -3.84 7.17 -15.24
CA MET A 175 -5.03 7.23 -14.39
C MET A 175 -4.83 8.01 -13.08
N GLU A 176 -3.90 8.97 -13.04
CA GLU A 176 -3.52 9.63 -11.78
C GLU A 176 -4.67 10.39 -11.09
N HIS A 177 -5.69 10.79 -11.85
CA HIS A 177 -6.88 11.48 -11.35
C HIS A 177 -8.03 10.54 -10.96
N LEU A 178 -7.84 9.21 -11.05
CA LEU A 178 -8.88 8.24 -10.71
C LEU A 178 -9.26 8.34 -9.23
N LYS A 179 -10.52 8.72 -8.96
CA LYS A 179 -11.12 8.69 -7.62
C LYS A 179 -11.77 7.33 -7.32
N TYR A 180 -10.95 6.28 -7.18
CA TYR A 180 -11.43 4.88 -7.10
C TYR A 180 -12.23 4.54 -5.85
N ASN A 181 -12.16 5.37 -4.82
CA ASN A 181 -12.84 5.25 -3.53
C ASN A 181 -14.09 6.15 -3.44
N LYS A 182 -14.53 6.76 -4.55
CA LYS A 182 -15.70 7.66 -4.60
C LYS A 182 -16.86 7.13 -5.42
N SER A 183 -16.66 6.12 -6.27
CA SER A 183 -17.72 5.54 -7.08
C SER A 183 -17.44 4.08 -7.44
N LYS A 184 -18.52 3.33 -7.74
CA LYS A 184 -18.43 1.96 -8.25
C LYS A 184 -17.59 1.89 -9.52
N THR A 185 -17.84 2.80 -10.46
CA THR A 185 -17.06 2.90 -11.70
C THR A 185 -15.57 3.12 -11.42
N GLY A 186 -15.23 3.98 -10.46
CA GLY A 186 -13.84 4.22 -10.08
C GLY A 186 -13.18 2.96 -9.50
N THR A 187 -13.88 2.25 -8.61
CA THR A 187 -13.43 0.97 -8.06
C THR A 187 -13.24 -0.09 -9.16
N ASP A 188 -14.18 -0.17 -10.11
CA ASP A 188 -14.10 -1.13 -11.22
C ASP A 188 -12.92 -0.82 -12.15
N THR A 189 -12.64 0.44 -12.44
CA THR A 189 -11.46 0.84 -13.24
C THR A 189 -10.16 0.50 -12.52
N TYR A 190 -10.06 0.75 -11.20
CA TYR A 190 -8.92 0.31 -10.38
C TYR A 190 -8.72 -1.21 -10.47
N LYS A 191 -9.81 -1.99 -10.37
CA LYS A 191 -9.74 -3.46 -10.45
C LYS A 191 -9.37 -3.96 -11.85
N LYS A 192 -9.75 -3.25 -12.92
CA LYS A 192 -9.30 -3.55 -14.29
C LYS A 192 -7.79 -3.33 -14.45
N MET A 193 -7.26 -2.24 -13.91
CA MET A 193 -5.82 -1.97 -13.85
C MET A 193 -5.07 -3.07 -13.07
N GLU A 194 -5.55 -3.39 -11.86
CA GLU A 194 -4.99 -4.47 -11.03
C GLU A 194 -5.00 -5.81 -11.77
N ARG A 195 -6.11 -6.17 -12.43
CA ARG A 195 -6.19 -7.41 -13.20
C ARG A 195 -5.17 -7.44 -14.33
N HIS A 196 -4.96 -6.33 -15.03
CA HIS A 196 -3.93 -6.22 -16.07
C HIS A 196 -2.54 -6.51 -15.51
N TRP A 197 -2.18 -5.85 -14.41
CA TRP A 197 -0.91 -6.05 -13.73
C TRP A 197 -0.71 -7.50 -13.29
N MET A 198 -1.72 -8.10 -12.65
CA MET A 198 -1.69 -9.51 -12.21
C MET A 198 -1.46 -10.49 -13.37
N VAL A 199 -2.12 -10.26 -14.51
CA VAL A 199 -1.99 -11.12 -15.70
C VAL A 199 -0.55 -11.07 -16.22
N ASN A 200 0.04 -9.87 -16.34
CA ASN A 200 1.42 -9.75 -16.81
C ASN A 200 2.44 -10.32 -15.81
N CYS A 201 2.25 -10.10 -14.50
CA CYS A 201 3.04 -10.78 -13.47
C CYS A 201 2.99 -12.31 -13.62
N GLY A 202 1.80 -12.86 -13.86
CA GLY A 202 1.61 -14.30 -14.10
C GLY A 202 2.30 -14.82 -15.36
N LYS A 203 2.16 -14.12 -16.50
CA LYS A 203 2.84 -14.46 -17.77
C LYS A 203 4.35 -14.51 -17.61
N HIS A 204 4.91 -13.57 -16.84
CA HIS A 204 6.35 -13.46 -16.61
C HIS A 204 6.84 -14.31 -15.41
N LYS A 205 5.93 -14.98 -14.68
CA LYS A 205 6.21 -15.79 -13.48
C LYS A 205 6.89 -14.99 -12.36
N ILE A 206 6.48 -13.73 -12.17
CA ILE A 206 7.04 -12.83 -11.16
C ILE A 206 5.96 -12.53 -10.11
N PRO A 207 6.27 -12.59 -8.80
CA PRO A 207 5.32 -12.15 -7.78
C PRO A 207 4.97 -10.67 -7.96
N SER A 208 3.69 -10.32 -7.76
CA SER A 208 3.21 -8.99 -8.10
C SER A 208 3.90 -7.87 -7.31
N TYR A 209 4.15 -8.11 -6.03
CA TYR A 209 4.82 -7.14 -5.19
C TYR A 209 6.27 -6.91 -5.62
N ILE A 210 6.98 -7.97 -6.01
CA ILE A 210 8.36 -7.87 -6.50
C ILE A 210 8.45 -7.00 -7.75
N ALA A 211 7.55 -7.21 -8.72
CA ALA A 211 7.47 -6.33 -9.90
C ALA A 211 7.19 -4.87 -9.51
N ARG A 212 6.32 -4.65 -8.51
CA ARG A 212 5.97 -3.30 -8.04
C ARG A 212 7.13 -2.62 -7.32
N SER A 213 7.87 -3.35 -6.48
CA SER A 213 9.04 -2.85 -5.77
C SER A 213 10.13 -2.45 -6.75
N ILE A 214 10.43 -3.29 -7.76
CA ILE A 214 11.39 -2.96 -8.82
C ILE A 214 10.98 -1.68 -9.58
N TYR A 215 9.70 -1.57 -9.98
CA TYR A 215 9.20 -0.36 -10.63
C TYR A 215 9.34 0.88 -9.74
N TRP A 216 8.98 0.75 -8.47
CA TRP A 216 9.08 1.84 -7.50
C TRP A 216 10.52 2.30 -7.28
N ASP A 217 11.45 1.36 -7.11
CA ASP A 217 12.85 1.68 -6.84
C ASP A 217 13.51 2.31 -8.07
N ASP A 218 13.15 1.87 -9.29
CA ASP A 218 13.58 2.51 -10.55
C ASP A 218 13.11 3.96 -10.64
N LEU A 219 11.82 4.23 -10.35
CA LEU A 219 11.29 5.60 -10.30
C LEU A 219 12.03 6.48 -9.28
N GLN A 220 12.53 5.89 -8.20
CA GLN A 220 13.26 6.58 -7.14
C GLN A 220 14.77 6.64 -7.40
N LYS A 221 15.24 6.06 -8.52
CA LYS A 221 16.65 5.91 -8.88
C LYS A 221 17.44 5.19 -7.78
N LYS A 222 16.91 4.06 -7.33
CA LYS A 222 17.46 3.21 -6.27
C LYS A 222 17.71 1.81 -6.81
N GLU A 223 18.76 1.18 -6.31
CA GLU A 223 19.17 -0.15 -6.77
C GLU A 223 18.30 -1.26 -6.19
N ASP A 224 17.87 -1.08 -4.94
CA ASP A 224 17.02 -1.96 -4.17
C ASP A 224 16.02 -1.17 -3.29
N SER A 225 15.16 -1.89 -2.55
CA SER A 225 14.15 -1.28 -1.67
C SER A 225 14.67 -0.84 -0.31
N ARG A 226 15.89 -1.24 0.09
CA ARG A 226 16.41 -1.09 1.47
C ARG A 226 16.49 0.36 1.93
N TYR A 227 16.63 1.31 1.01
CA TYR A 227 16.67 2.74 1.34
C TYR A 227 15.42 3.24 2.11
N TRP A 228 14.28 2.54 2.00
CA TRP A 228 13.09 2.81 2.82
C TRP A 228 12.66 1.62 3.66
N SER A 229 12.88 0.38 3.20
CA SER A 229 12.42 -0.81 3.91
C SER A 229 13.34 -1.25 5.05
N PHE A 230 14.51 -0.63 5.24
CA PHE A 230 15.40 -0.90 6.38
C PHE A 230 14.70 -0.78 7.74
N VAL A 231 13.65 0.03 7.85
CA VAL A 231 12.90 0.16 9.11
C VAL A 231 12.09 -1.08 9.47
N LEU A 232 11.86 -1.97 8.49
CA LEU A 232 11.13 -3.23 8.61
C LEU A 232 12.04 -4.42 8.93
N GLU A 233 13.36 -4.21 8.88
CA GLU A 233 14.40 -5.15 9.28
C GLU A 233 14.49 -5.19 10.82
N ASP A 234 14.94 -6.32 11.36
CA ASP A 234 15.10 -6.55 12.81
C ASP A 234 16.36 -5.86 13.37
#